data_AF-A0A7W1XSJ2-F1
#
_entry.id   AF-A0A7W1XSJ2-F1
#
_cell.length_a   1.000
_cell.length_b   1.000
_cell.length_c   1.000
_cell.angle_alpha   90.00
_cell.angle_beta   90.00
_cell.angle_gamma   90.00
#
_symmetry.space_group_name_H-M   'P 1'
#
loop_
_entity.id
_entity.type
_entity.pdbx_description
1 polymer ?
#
loop_
_entity_poly.entity_id
_entity_poly.type
_entity_poly.pdbx_seq_one_letter_code
_entity_poly.pdbx_strand_id
1 'polypeptide(L)'
;MGKRYARGQLKNGEEFQIVDLYPSDLDMILQLQKKAASQLPSPQLLQCLSAGEYAWILSGHGRMIGVFVRNRLVGCRAFLIPGQNEEYLGEDAGIGRGERSGIIYSEISIVDRPTVETDCKT
;
A
#
# COMPACT_ATOMS: atom_id res chain seq x y z
N MET A 1 -6.55 -4.06 16.44
CA MET A 1 -5.84 -5.08 15.65
C MET A 1 -6.74 -5.50 14.49
N GLY A 2 -6.26 -5.36 13.26
CA GLY A 2 -7.08 -5.47 12.05
C GLY A 2 -7.59 -6.86 11.70
N LYS A 3 -8.53 -6.94 10.75
CA LYS A 3 -8.95 -8.21 10.18
C LYS A 3 -7.78 -8.87 9.46
N ARG A 4 -7.50 -10.13 9.79
CA ARG A 4 -6.44 -10.95 9.17
C ARG A 4 -7.02 -11.78 8.01
N TYR A 5 -6.38 -11.72 6.85
CA TYR A 5 -6.82 -12.38 5.62
C TYR A 5 -6.11 -13.70 5.36
N ALA A 6 -4.79 -13.72 5.52
CA ALA A 6 -3.98 -14.87 5.19
C ALA A 6 -2.66 -14.88 5.97
N ARG A 7 -2.02 -16.04 5.99
CA ARG A 7 -0.64 -16.24 6.44
C ARG A 7 0.07 -17.15 5.45
N GLY A 8 1.39 -17.08 5.42
CA GLY A 8 2.20 -17.98 4.62
C GLY A 8 3.68 -17.84 4.96
N GLN A 9 4.53 -18.44 4.15
CA GLN A 9 5.97 -18.29 4.22
C GLN A 9 6.50 -17.65 2.93
N LEU A 10 7.46 -16.74 3.10
CA LEU A 10 8.27 -16.22 2.01
C LEU A 10 9.30 -17.27 1.57
N LYS A 11 9.94 -17.06 0.41
CA LYS A 11 10.97 -17.98 -0.12
C LYS A 11 12.17 -18.18 0.81
N ASN A 12 12.44 -17.21 1.69
CA ASN A 12 13.51 -17.28 2.69
C ASN A 12 13.07 -17.96 4.00
N GLY A 13 11.86 -18.54 4.06
CA GLY A 13 11.32 -19.23 5.23
C GLY A 13 10.66 -18.31 6.26
N GLU A 14 10.72 -16.99 6.10
CA GLU A 14 10.07 -16.06 7.03
C GLU A 14 8.54 -16.15 6.91
N GLU A 15 7.86 -16.23 8.05
CA GLU A 15 6.41 -16.17 8.09
C GLU A 15 5.91 -14.75 7.85
N PHE A 16 4.86 -14.64 7.02
CA PHE A 16 4.16 -13.39 6.81
C PHE A 16 2.68 -13.51 7.17
N GLN A 17 2.07 -12.37 7.49
CA GLN A 17 0.63 -12.22 7.67
C GLN A 17 0.10 -11.06 6.82
N ILE A 18 -1.10 -11.23 6.27
CA ILE A 18 -1.83 -10.20 5.52
C ILE A 18 -2.98 -9.69 6.39
N VAL A 19 -3.04 -8.37 6.59
CA VAL A 19 -4.03 -7.71 7.46
C VAL A 19 -4.56 -6.43 6.82
N ASP A 20 -5.76 -5.98 7.21
CA ASP A 20 -6.15 -4.59 6.94
C ASP A 20 -5.29 -3.63 7.76
N LEU A 21 -5.01 -2.47 7.17
CA LEU A 21 -4.38 -1.33 7.84
C LEU A 21 -5.43 -0.30 8.22
N TYR A 22 -5.19 0.37 9.35
CA TYR A 22 -6.10 1.35 9.96
C TYR A 22 -5.38 2.68 10.19
N PRO A 23 -6.09 3.76 10.57
CA PRO A 23 -5.45 5.05 10.87
C PRO A 23 -4.31 4.96 11.89
N SER A 24 -4.36 4.00 12.83
CA SER A 24 -3.28 3.74 13.78
C SER A 24 -1.96 3.25 13.16
N ASP A 25 -1.99 2.77 11.91
CA ASP A 25 -0.83 2.24 11.19
C ASP A 25 -0.16 3.31 10.30
N LEU A 26 -0.68 4.54 10.27
CA LEU A 26 -0.23 5.63 9.39
C LEU A 26 1.28 5.87 9.46
N ASP A 27 1.86 5.92 10.67
CA ASP A 27 3.30 6.14 10.84
C ASP A 27 4.13 5.01 10.22
N MET A 28 3.69 3.75 10.35
CA MET A 28 4.37 2.61 9.74
C MET A 28 4.31 2.66 8.21
N ILE A 29 3.16 3.09 7.66
CA ILE A 29 2.97 3.25 6.21
C ILE A 29 3.91 4.33 5.66
N LEU A 30 3.97 5.49 6.31
CA LEU A 30 4.85 6.59 5.92
C LEU A 30 6.33 6.21 6.00
N GLN A 31 6.72 5.46 7.04
CA GLN A 31 8.08 4.93 7.16
C GLN A 31 8.41 3.94 6.04
N LEU A 32 7.49 3.02 5.73
CA LEU A 32 7.66 2.07 4.63
C LEU A 32 7.80 2.80 3.28
N GLN A 33 6.95 3.80 3.01
CA GLN A 33 7.03 4.61 1.79
C GLN A 33 8.37 5.33 1.69
N LYS A 34 8.81 6.01 2.77
CA LYS A 34 10.09 6.69 2.80
C LYS A 34 11.25 5.73 2.52
N LYS A 35 11.20 4.54 3.11
CA LYS A 35 12.21 3.50 2.90
C LYS A 35 12.23 3.04 1.44
N ALA A 36 11.07 2.69 0.87
CA ALA A 36 10.97 2.27 -0.52
C ALA A 36 11.42 3.37 -1.50
N ALA A 37 10.98 4.61 -1.29
CA ALA A 37 11.36 5.76 -2.12
C ALA A 37 12.87 5.98 -2.13
N SER A 38 13.55 5.82 -0.97
CA SER A 38 15.00 5.99 -0.86
C SER A 38 15.82 4.93 -1.61
N GLN A 39 15.20 3.80 -1.98
CA GLN A 39 15.84 2.73 -2.74
C GLN A 39 15.64 2.89 -4.26
N LEU A 40 14.81 3.84 -4.70
CA LEU A 40 14.57 4.07 -6.12
C LEU A 40 15.63 5.02 -6.70
N PRO A 41 16.09 4.79 -7.95
CA PRO A 41 16.98 5.71 -8.64
C PRO A 41 16.41 7.13 -8.75
N SER A 42 15.09 7.24 -8.84
CA SER A 42 14.34 8.50 -8.80
C SER A 42 13.12 8.31 -7.89
N PRO A 43 13.10 8.94 -6.69
CA PRO A 43 11.97 8.84 -5.76
C PRO A 43 10.64 9.31 -6.35
N GLN A 44 10.68 10.21 -7.34
CA GLN A 44 9.50 10.72 -8.02
C GLN A 44 8.75 9.63 -8.80
N LEU A 45 9.42 8.54 -9.19
CA LEU A 45 8.78 7.41 -9.85
C LEU A 45 7.76 6.70 -8.95
N LEU A 46 7.91 6.78 -7.62
CA LEU A 46 6.96 6.16 -6.70
C LEU A 46 5.62 6.91 -6.64
N GLN A 47 5.61 8.21 -6.98
CA GLN A 47 4.46 9.10 -6.80
C GLN A 47 3.88 8.95 -5.38
N CYS A 48 4.72 9.28 -4.38
CA CYS A 48 4.40 9.10 -2.97
C CYS A 48 3.10 9.81 -2.59
N LEU A 49 2.24 9.13 -1.83
CA LEU A 49 1.09 9.77 -1.21
C LEU A 49 1.51 10.54 0.04
N SER A 50 0.86 11.67 0.28
CA SER A 50 0.97 12.44 1.50
C SER A 50 0.31 11.73 2.69
N ALA A 51 0.63 12.18 3.91
CA ALA A 51 -0.05 11.70 5.11
C ALA A 51 -1.56 11.96 5.09
N GLY A 52 -1.99 13.08 4.48
CA GLY A 52 -3.41 13.43 4.33
C GLY A 52 -4.15 12.47 3.41
N GLU A 53 -3.54 12.08 2.29
CA GLU A 53 -4.12 11.11 1.35
C GLU A 53 -4.23 9.72 1.98
N TYR A 54 -3.19 9.27 2.71
CA TYR A 54 -3.30 8.02 3.46
C TYR A 54 -4.38 8.08 4.55
N ALA A 55 -4.43 9.17 5.32
CA ALA A 55 -5.43 9.34 6.37
C ALA A 55 -6.85 9.33 5.78
N TRP A 56 -7.06 9.93 4.61
CA TRP A 56 -8.32 9.92 3.89
C TRP A 56 -8.75 8.49 3.52
N ILE A 57 -7.86 7.73 2.86
CA ILE A 57 -8.12 6.32 2.49
C ILE A 57 -8.45 5.48 3.72
N LEU A 58 -7.63 5.59 4.78
CA LEU A 58 -7.77 4.82 6.02
C LEU A 58 -9.03 5.19 6.83
N SER A 59 -9.64 6.35 6.57
CA SER A 59 -10.85 6.82 7.27
C SER A 59 -12.15 6.39 6.60
N GLY A 60 -12.11 5.42 5.69
CA GLY A 60 -13.30 4.83 5.06
C GLY A 60 -13.53 5.25 3.61
N HIS A 61 -12.64 6.06 3.04
CA HIS A 61 -12.68 6.43 1.62
C HIS A 61 -11.92 5.45 0.73
N GLY A 62 -11.59 4.28 1.26
CA GLY A 62 -10.86 3.26 0.55
C GLY A 62 -10.51 2.11 1.46
N ARG A 63 -9.46 1.39 1.08
CA ARG A 63 -8.98 0.24 1.82
C ARG A 63 -7.49 0.09 1.66
N MET A 64 -6.81 -0.23 2.76
CA MET A 64 -5.40 -0.56 2.74
C MET A 64 -5.16 -1.95 3.30
N ILE A 65 -4.31 -2.72 2.62
CA ILE A 65 -3.91 -4.07 3.04
C ILE A 65 -2.40 -4.06 3.22
N GLY A 66 -1.94 -4.59 4.36
CA GLY A 66 -0.53 -4.67 4.74
C GLY A 66 -0.05 -6.12 4.82
N VAL A 67 1.24 -6.31 4.53
CA VAL A 67 1.98 -7.55 4.74
C VAL A 67 2.98 -7.32 5.87
N PHE A 68 2.90 -8.13 6.92
CA PHE A 68 3.81 -8.07 8.05
C PHE A 68 4.69 -9.32 8.12
N VAL A 69 5.98 -9.12 8.40
CA VAL A 69 6.95 -10.15 8.75
C VAL A 69 7.58 -9.77 10.08
N ARG A 70 7.56 -10.66 11.08
CA ARG A 70 8.09 -10.40 12.44
C ARG A 70 7.59 -9.06 13.01
N ASN A 71 6.29 -8.80 12.87
CA ASN A 71 5.61 -7.57 13.31
C ASN A 71 6.08 -6.26 12.64
N ARG A 72 6.83 -6.34 11.55
CA ARG A 72 7.23 -5.20 10.72
C ARG A 72 6.42 -5.17 9.43
N LEU A 73 5.86 -4.00 9.08
CA LEU A 73 5.21 -3.80 7.79
C LEU A 73 6.28 -3.84 6.68
N VAL A 74 6.21 -4.83 5.80
CA VAL A 74 7.16 -5.04 4.71
C VAL A 74 6.56 -4.75 3.33
N GLY A 75 5.25 -4.59 3.27
CA GLY A 75 4.58 -4.14 2.07
C GLY A 75 3.16 -3.70 2.36
N CYS A 76 2.61 -2.84 1.52
CA CYS A 76 1.21 -2.47 1.58
C CYS A 76 0.66 -2.13 0.20
N ARG A 77 -0.67 -2.15 0.09
CA ARG A 77 -1.40 -1.65 -1.07
C ARG A 77 -2.55 -0.78 -0.62
N ALA A 78 -2.71 0.37 -1.26
CA ALA A 78 -3.83 1.27 -1.08
C ALA A 78 -4.80 1.18 -2.25
N PHE A 79 -6.08 1.17 -1.92
CA PHE A 79 -7.18 1.25 -2.83
C PHE A 79 -8.06 2.44 -2.43
N LEU A 80 -8.42 3.30 -3.37
CA LEU A 80 -9.24 4.50 -3.14
C LEU A 80 -10.62 4.30 -3.77
N ILE A 81 -11.66 4.70 -3.06
CA ILE A 81 -13.00 4.83 -3.64
C ILE A 81 -13.09 6.26 -4.17
N PRO A 82 -13.16 6.47 -5.50
CA PRO A 82 -13.11 7.80 -6.08
C PRO A 82 -14.32 8.66 -5.67
N GLY A 83 -14.04 9.89 -5.25
CA GLY A 83 -15.06 10.84 -4.84
C GLY A 83 -15.91 11.33 -6.02
N GLN A 84 -17.15 11.74 -5.77
CA GLN A 84 -18.12 12.16 -6.81
C GLN A 84 -17.64 13.33 -7.69
N ASN A 85 -16.69 14.12 -7.21
CA ASN A 85 -16.16 15.31 -7.87
C ASN A 85 -14.77 15.12 -8.48
N GLU A 86 -14.20 13.90 -8.44
CA GLU A 86 -12.94 13.62 -9.13
C GLU A 86 -13.17 13.54 -10.65
N GLU A 87 -12.15 13.94 -11.42
CA GLU A 87 -12.11 13.62 -12.84
C GLU A 87 -11.99 12.11 -12.97
N TYR A 88 -13.08 11.46 -13.42
CA TYR A 88 -13.16 10.01 -13.39
C TYR A 88 -12.40 9.43 -14.58
N LEU A 89 -11.22 8.85 -14.35
CA LEU A 89 -10.49 8.06 -15.36
C LEU A 89 -11.34 6.95 -16.00
N GLY A 90 -12.38 6.50 -15.29
CA GLY A 90 -13.36 5.57 -15.84
C GLY A 90 -14.17 6.12 -17.01
N GLU A 91 -14.42 7.43 -17.08
CA GLU A 91 -15.10 8.07 -18.21
C GLU A 91 -14.25 7.94 -19.49
N ASP A 92 -12.94 8.14 -19.38
CA ASP A 92 -12.01 7.96 -20.50
C ASP A 92 -11.95 6.51 -20.98
N ALA A 93 -12.22 5.56 -20.08
CA ALA A 93 -12.37 4.14 -20.39
C ALA A 93 -13.79 3.74 -20.85
N GLY A 94 -14.71 4.70 -21.02
CA GLY A 94 -16.08 4.47 -21.47
C GLY A 94 -17.04 3.94 -20.40
N ILE A 95 -16.66 3.98 -19.12
CA ILE A 95 -17.49 3.50 -18.00
C ILE A 95 -18.55 4.55 -17.66
N GLY A 96 -19.82 4.15 -17.74
CA GLY A 96 -20.95 5.04 -17.50
C GLY A 96 -21.07 5.47 -16.03
N ARG A 97 -21.72 6.61 -15.79
CA ARG A 97 -21.94 7.15 -14.43
C ARG A 97 -22.65 6.18 -13.49
N GLY A 98 -23.55 5.34 -14.03
CA GLY A 98 -24.28 4.33 -13.26
C GLY A 98 -23.43 3.19 -12.71
N GLU A 99 -22.22 2.99 -13.25
CA GLU A 99 -21.32 1.90 -12.86
C GLU A 99 -20.22 2.35 -11.88
N ARG A 100 -20.17 3.65 -11.56
CA ARG A 100 -19.16 4.25 -10.69
C ARG A 100 -19.14 3.71 -9.28
N SER A 101 -20.29 3.28 -8.76
CA SER A 101 -20.39 2.71 -7.40
C SER A 101 -19.62 1.40 -7.23
N GLY A 102 -19.25 0.73 -8.34
CA GLY A 102 -18.42 -0.48 -8.34
C GLY A 102 -16.94 -0.22 -8.62
N ILE A 103 -16.51 1.03 -8.82
CA ILE A 103 -15.13 1.36 -9.19
C ILE A 103 -14.27 1.55 -7.95
N ILE A 104 -13.05 1.02 -8.00
CA ILE A 104 -12.02 1.27 -7.00
C ILE A 104 -10.71 1.58 -7.72
N TYR A 105 -10.03 2.65 -7.31
CA TYR A 105 -8.74 3.04 -7.85
C TYR A 105 -7.64 2.31 -7.10
N SER A 106 -6.65 1.85 -7.88
CA SER A 106 -5.45 1.24 -7.34
C SER A 106 -4.38 2.31 -7.23
N GLU A 107 -4.32 2.99 -6.09
CA GLU A 107 -3.43 4.13 -5.87
C GLU A 107 -1.94 3.74 -5.87
N ILE A 108 -1.52 2.93 -4.90
CA ILE A 108 -0.10 2.65 -4.71
C ILE A 108 0.14 1.28 -4.10
N SER A 109 1.22 0.62 -4.53
CA SER A 109 1.77 -0.56 -3.87
C SER A 109 3.21 -0.28 -3.46
N ILE A 110 3.53 -0.56 -2.21
CA ILE A 110 4.85 -0.32 -1.64
C ILE A 110 5.38 -1.63 -1.10
N VAL A 111 6.61 -1.98 -1.47
CA VAL A 111 7.28 -3.19 -1.00
C VAL A 111 8.68 -2.80 -0.57
N ASP A 112 9.04 -3.19 0.66
CA ASP A 112 10.41 -3.10 1.13
C ASP A 112 11.22 -4.24 0.54
N ARG A 113 12.30 -3.91 -0.18
CA ARG A 113 13.25 -4.93 -0.63
C ARG A 113 13.97 -5.48 0.61
N PRO A 114 14.03 -6.81 0.79
CA PRO A 114 14.91 -7.38 1.80
C PRO A 114 16.35 -6.97 1.48
N THR A 115 17.00 -6.27 2.40
CA THR A 115 18.45 -6.11 2.37
C THR A 115 19.01 -7.49 2.64
N VAL A 116 19.45 -8.18 1.59
CA VAL A 116 20.32 -9.33 1.75
C VAL A 116 21.60 -8.75 2.34
N GLU A 117 21.88 -9.00 3.62
CA GLU A 117 23.24 -8.86 4.13
C GLU A 117 24.07 -9.77 3.25
N THR A 118 24.77 -9.16 2.29
CA THR A 118 25.74 -9.89 1.51
C THR A 118 26.92 -10.00 2.45
N ASP A 119 26.98 -11.11 3.20
CA ASP A 119 28.22 -11.55 3.80
C ASP A 119 29.21 -11.75 2.64
N CYS A 120 29.89 -10.68 2.24
CA CYS A 120 31.18 -10.78 1.60
C CYS A 120 32.10 -11.41 2.64
N LYS A 121 32.09 -12.74 2.68
CA LYS A 121 33.18 -13.49 3.28
C LYS A 121 34.43 -13.11 2.52
N THR A 122 35.31 -12.40 3.22
CA THR A 122 36.69 -12.09 2.85
C THR A 122 37.49 -13.37 2.60
#